data_AF-A0A9D6B3N6-F1
#
_entry.id   AF-A0A9D6B3N6-F1
#
_cell.length_a   1.000
_cell.length_b   1.000
_cell.length_c   1.000
_cell.angle_alpha   90.00
_cell.angle_beta   90.00
_cell.angle_gamma   90.00
#
_symmetry.space_group_name_H-M   'P 1'
#
loop_
_entity.id
_entity.type
_entity.pdbx_description
1 polymer ?
#
loop_
_entity_poly.entity_id
_entity_poly.type
_entity_poly.pdbx_seq_one_letter_code
_entity_poly.pdbx_strand_id
1 'polypeptide(L)'
;MARLPNPGSDAGSWGSILNDYLAQAHTSDGTLKPATVTATTITDGAVTIGKLAVSGGTNGQLLSKDSTQSGGFRWTDPSGVADATTSSKGAVQLAGDLSGTAASPTVPGLANKEPSISAGTASQYYRGDKTWQTLDKNAVALANVDNTSDATKPLSSAAQTALNAKQSTSEKGQLNGYASLDSSGKVPSGQLPTAAALTIEMLPAGSTITVQKAGSWPARPTARADITVQWKGVDPSPAIVVSGTGGMLDNVDVRLVTPV
;
A
#
# COMPACT_ATOMS: atom_id res chain seq x y z
N MET A 1 98.18 -25.45 -62.23
CA MET A 1 97.05 -24.95 -61.41
C MET A 1 96.59 -26.08 -60.53
N ALA A 2 96.55 -25.90 -59.21
CA ALA A 2 95.99 -26.91 -58.32
C ALA A 2 94.48 -27.00 -58.58
N ARG A 3 94.02 -28.14 -59.09
CA ARG A 3 92.57 -28.42 -59.18
C ARG A 3 92.07 -28.72 -57.77
N LEU A 4 90.86 -28.28 -57.45
CA LEU A 4 90.21 -28.75 -56.22
C LEU A 4 90.09 -30.28 -56.29
N PRO A 5 90.42 -31.02 -55.23
CA PRO A 5 90.18 -32.46 -55.17
C PRO A 5 88.72 -32.78 -55.42
N ASN A 6 88.45 -33.81 -56.23
CA ASN A 6 87.10 -34.26 -56.51
C ASN A 6 86.89 -35.64 -55.89
N PRO A 7 86.01 -35.78 -54.87
CA PRO A 7 85.78 -37.06 -54.21
C PRO A 7 85.55 -38.20 -55.21
N GLY A 8 86.35 -39.26 -55.12
CA GLY A 8 86.26 -40.44 -55.98
C GLY A 8 86.91 -40.31 -57.37
N SER A 9 87.54 -39.18 -57.71
CA SER A 9 88.17 -38.95 -59.03
C SER A 9 89.70 -38.77 -58.99
N ASP A 10 90.31 -38.67 -57.81
CA ASP A 10 91.77 -38.57 -57.68
C ASP A 10 92.43 -39.97 -57.63
N ALA A 11 93.54 -40.15 -58.36
CA ALA A 11 94.21 -41.44 -58.56
C ALA A 11 95.61 -41.51 -57.89
N GLY A 12 96.15 -42.72 -57.77
CA GLY A 12 97.41 -43.00 -57.06
C GLY A 12 97.24 -43.05 -55.54
N SER A 13 98.29 -43.39 -54.79
CA SER A 13 98.21 -43.63 -53.33
C SER A 13 97.73 -42.42 -52.53
N TRP A 14 98.09 -41.21 -52.97
CA TRP A 14 97.59 -39.98 -52.36
C TRP A 14 96.13 -39.69 -52.72
N GLY A 15 95.72 -40.05 -53.95
CA GLY A 15 94.33 -39.96 -54.38
C GLY A 15 93.41 -40.88 -53.58
N SER A 16 93.84 -42.12 -53.29
CA SER A 16 93.06 -43.04 -52.46
C SER A 16 92.89 -42.54 -51.02
N ILE A 17 93.97 -42.11 -50.38
CA ILE A 17 93.92 -41.56 -49.00
C ILE A 17 93.02 -40.32 -48.94
N LEU A 18 93.12 -39.43 -49.94
CA LEU A 18 92.31 -38.23 -50.02
C LEU A 18 90.83 -38.55 -50.24
N ASN A 19 90.52 -39.50 -51.13
CA ASN A 19 89.15 -39.95 -51.37
C ASN A 19 88.56 -40.59 -50.11
N ASP A 20 89.31 -41.40 -49.38
CA ASP A 20 88.88 -42.01 -48.12
C ASP A 20 88.59 -40.95 -47.05
N TYR A 21 89.43 -39.92 -46.93
CA TYR A 21 89.21 -38.80 -46.02
C TYR A 21 87.98 -37.98 -46.40
N LEU A 22 87.84 -37.58 -47.66
CA LEU A 22 86.71 -36.79 -48.13
C LEU A 22 85.39 -37.56 -48.02
N ALA A 23 85.42 -38.88 -48.25
CA ALA A 23 84.27 -39.76 -48.12
C ALA A 23 83.78 -39.89 -46.67
N GLN A 24 84.52 -39.44 -45.65
CA GLN A 24 83.99 -39.41 -44.28
C GLN A 24 82.82 -38.42 -44.15
N ALA A 25 82.88 -37.29 -44.87
CA ALA A 25 81.92 -36.19 -44.76
C ALA A 25 81.13 -35.92 -46.05
N HIS A 26 81.64 -36.35 -47.22
CA HIS A 26 81.04 -36.06 -48.52
C HIS A 26 80.52 -37.32 -49.23
N THR A 27 79.46 -37.15 -50.02
CA THR A 27 79.01 -38.11 -51.04
C THR A 27 79.91 -38.06 -52.26
N SER A 28 79.78 -39.03 -53.17
CA SER A 28 80.60 -39.12 -54.39
C SER A 28 80.38 -37.97 -55.38
N ASP A 29 79.32 -37.16 -55.21
CA ASP A 29 79.05 -35.96 -56.00
C ASP A 29 79.60 -34.67 -55.35
N GLY A 30 80.32 -34.79 -54.23
CA GLY A 30 80.91 -33.66 -53.52
C GLY A 30 79.97 -32.91 -52.58
N THR A 31 78.71 -33.33 -52.43
CA THR A 31 77.81 -32.79 -51.40
C THR A 31 78.09 -33.40 -50.03
N LEU A 32 77.61 -32.80 -48.94
CA LEU A 32 77.76 -33.34 -47.59
C LEU A 32 76.80 -34.51 -47.38
N LYS A 33 77.26 -35.57 -46.70
CA LYS A 33 76.39 -36.67 -46.28
C LYS A 33 75.31 -36.17 -45.30
N PRO A 34 74.13 -36.83 -45.23
CA PRO A 34 73.14 -36.54 -44.20
C PRO A 34 73.76 -36.60 -42.79
N ALA A 35 73.33 -35.70 -41.91
CA ALA A 35 73.83 -35.56 -40.54
C ALA A 35 75.33 -35.23 -40.39
N THR A 36 76.02 -34.81 -41.46
CA THR A 36 77.40 -34.29 -41.34
C THR A 36 77.45 -32.97 -40.57
N VAL A 37 76.44 -32.11 -40.78
CA VAL A 37 76.24 -30.89 -39.98
C VAL A 37 75.23 -31.20 -38.88
N THR A 38 75.73 -31.35 -37.67
CA THR A 38 74.95 -31.56 -36.44
C THR A 38 75.03 -30.32 -35.54
N ALA A 39 74.19 -30.29 -34.49
CA ALA A 39 74.26 -29.25 -33.46
C ALA A 39 75.66 -29.10 -32.84
N THR A 40 76.42 -30.19 -32.72
CA THR A 40 77.78 -30.18 -32.15
C THR A 40 78.83 -29.60 -33.12
N THR A 41 78.61 -29.72 -34.44
CA THR A 41 79.52 -29.16 -35.46
C THR A 41 79.23 -27.69 -35.80
N ILE A 42 78.07 -27.16 -35.40
CA ILE A 42 77.74 -25.74 -35.52
C ILE A 42 78.34 -25.03 -34.31
N THR A 43 79.40 -24.25 -34.52
CA THR A 43 80.01 -23.47 -33.43
C THR A 43 79.08 -22.33 -32.99
N ASP A 44 79.25 -21.85 -31.77
CA ASP A 44 78.52 -20.67 -31.28
C ASP A 44 78.71 -19.48 -32.24
N GLY A 45 77.61 -18.82 -32.59
CA GLY A 45 77.61 -17.70 -33.54
C GLY A 45 77.86 -18.08 -35.01
N ALA A 46 77.98 -19.36 -35.35
CA ALA A 46 78.15 -19.80 -36.74
C ALA A 46 76.97 -19.38 -37.63
N VAL A 47 75.76 -19.34 -37.07
CA VAL A 47 74.54 -18.84 -37.72
C VAL A 47 74.15 -17.52 -37.06
N THR A 48 74.53 -16.40 -37.68
CA THR A 48 74.13 -15.06 -37.24
C THR A 48 72.79 -14.66 -37.87
N ILE A 49 72.16 -13.60 -37.36
CA ILE A 49 70.95 -13.02 -37.96
C ILE A 49 71.17 -12.70 -39.45
N GLY A 50 72.37 -12.20 -39.81
CA GLY A 50 72.74 -11.93 -41.20
C GLY A 50 72.86 -13.19 -42.07
N LYS A 51 73.22 -14.34 -41.48
CA LYS A 51 73.31 -15.64 -42.18
C LYS A 51 71.97 -16.37 -42.28
N LEU A 52 70.99 -16.01 -41.44
CA LEU A 52 69.62 -16.53 -41.56
C LEU A 52 68.86 -15.93 -42.77
N ALA A 53 69.44 -14.95 -43.48
CA ALA A 53 68.88 -14.29 -44.66
C ALA A 53 67.46 -13.70 -44.49
N VAL A 54 66.95 -13.62 -43.26
CA VAL A 54 65.65 -13.04 -42.91
C VAL A 54 65.85 -11.62 -42.36
N SER A 55 66.14 -10.69 -43.25
CA SER A 55 66.16 -9.25 -42.93
C SER A 55 64.75 -8.68 -42.80
N GLY A 56 64.60 -7.56 -42.10
CA GLY A 56 63.34 -6.79 -42.05
C GLY A 56 62.38 -7.09 -40.90
N GLY A 57 62.74 -7.99 -39.96
CA GLY A 57 61.96 -8.21 -38.74
C GLY A 57 62.07 -7.04 -37.75
N THR A 58 60.97 -6.71 -37.07
CA THR A 58 60.91 -5.71 -36.00
C THR A 58 60.71 -6.37 -34.63
N ASN A 59 60.98 -5.63 -33.55
CA ASN A 59 60.82 -6.16 -32.18
C ASN A 59 59.37 -6.56 -31.92
N GLY A 60 59.17 -7.77 -31.41
CA GLY A 60 57.84 -8.34 -31.14
C GLY A 60 57.33 -9.32 -32.21
N GLN A 61 57.99 -9.45 -33.36
CA GLN A 61 57.62 -10.43 -34.39
C GLN A 61 58.15 -11.84 -34.08
N LEU A 62 57.39 -12.86 -34.48
CA LEU A 62 57.80 -14.27 -34.41
C LEU A 62 58.38 -14.74 -35.74
N LEU A 63 59.49 -15.47 -35.70
CA LEU A 63 60.00 -16.18 -36.87
C LEU A 63 59.25 -17.51 -36.99
N SER A 64 58.40 -17.64 -38.01
CA SER A 64 57.59 -18.83 -38.26
C SER A 64 58.05 -19.56 -39.51
N LYS A 65 57.89 -20.88 -39.55
CA LYS A 65 58.10 -21.67 -40.77
C LYS A 65 57.06 -21.27 -41.81
N ASP A 66 57.53 -20.96 -43.01
CA ASP A 66 56.69 -20.60 -44.16
C ASP A 66 57.24 -21.30 -45.41
N SER A 67 56.56 -22.36 -45.83
CA SER A 67 56.94 -23.15 -47.01
C SER A 67 56.75 -22.41 -48.33
N THR A 68 56.15 -21.21 -48.32
CA THR A 68 56.00 -20.37 -49.52
C THR A 68 57.19 -19.43 -49.73
N GLN A 69 58.07 -19.28 -48.74
CA GLN A 69 59.27 -18.44 -48.84
C GLN A 69 60.48 -19.26 -49.29
N SER A 70 61.33 -18.66 -50.13
CA SER A 70 62.57 -19.27 -50.64
C SER A 70 63.55 -19.68 -49.52
N GLY A 71 63.42 -19.09 -48.32
CA GLY A 71 64.19 -19.44 -47.12
C GLY A 71 63.44 -20.31 -46.10
N GLY A 72 62.19 -20.69 -46.36
CA GLY A 72 61.38 -21.52 -45.47
C GLY A 72 60.92 -20.86 -44.17
N PHE A 73 61.24 -19.58 -43.95
CA PHE A 73 60.91 -18.82 -42.74
C PHE A 73 60.38 -17.41 -43.09
N ARG A 74 59.45 -16.90 -42.28
CA ARG A 74 58.90 -15.54 -42.40
C ARG A 74 58.70 -14.90 -41.02
N TRP A 75 59.05 -13.62 -40.89
CA TRP A 75 58.66 -12.82 -39.73
C TRP A 75 57.15 -12.56 -39.80
N THR A 76 56.45 -12.94 -38.76
CA THR A 76 55.00 -12.75 -38.64
C THR A 76 54.76 -11.98 -37.36
N ASP A 77 53.95 -10.92 -37.42
CA ASP A 77 53.44 -10.33 -36.20
C ASP A 77 52.73 -11.42 -35.39
N PRO A 78 52.89 -11.49 -34.06
CA PRO A 78 52.01 -12.28 -33.22
C PRO A 78 50.60 -11.75 -33.48
N SER A 79 49.85 -12.41 -34.37
CA SER A 79 48.44 -12.11 -34.49
C SER A 79 47.86 -12.33 -33.10
N GLY A 80 47.30 -11.27 -32.51
CA GLY A 80 46.49 -11.43 -31.31
C GLY A 80 45.50 -12.56 -31.56
N VAL A 81 45.19 -13.35 -30.51
CA VAL A 81 44.20 -14.43 -30.64
C VAL A 81 42.96 -13.82 -31.28
N ALA A 82 42.51 -14.39 -32.41
CA ALA A 82 41.40 -13.84 -33.17
C ALA A 82 40.18 -13.62 -32.25
N ASP A 83 39.36 -12.62 -32.56
CA ASP A 83 38.13 -12.39 -31.83
C ASP A 83 37.24 -13.64 -31.85
N ALA A 84 36.62 -13.92 -30.72
CA ALA A 84 35.70 -15.03 -30.63
C ALA A 84 34.46 -14.75 -31.49
N THR A 85 34.01 -15.78 -32.21
CA THR A 85 32.74 -15.79 -32.93
C THR A 85 31.81 -16.80 -32.28
N THR A 86 30.57 -16.91 -32.77
CA THR A 86 29.63 -17.93 -32.33
C THR A 86 30.10 -19.37 -32.66
N SER A 87 31.04 -19.54 -33.58
CA SER A 87 31.52 -20.85 -34.04
C SER A 87 33.02 -21.08 -33.81
N SER A 88 33.80 -20.03 -33.51
CA SER A 88 35.25 -20.10 -33.29
C SER A 88 35.61 -19.48 -31.95
N LYS A 89 36.35 -20.21 -31.12
CA LYS A 89 36.89 -19.66 -29.87
C LYS A 89 37.96 -18.62 -30.20
N GLY A 90 37.90 -17.48 -29.52
CA GLY A 90 38.99 -16.50 -29.48
C GLY A 90 39.77 -16.61 -28.17
N ALA A 91 40.24 -15.48 -27.64
CA ALA A 91 40.86 -15.43 -26.31
C ALA A 91 39.90 -15.85 -25.17
N VAL A 92 38.60 -15.61 -25.36
CA VAL A 92 37.50 -16.01 -24.45
C VAL A 92 36.52 -16.90 -25.22
N GLN A 93 35.98 -17.92 -24.57
CA GLN A 93 34.94 -18.79 -25.14
C GLN A 93 33.56 -18.12 -24.98
N LEU A 94 32.87 -17.85 -26.08
CA LEU A 94 31.50 -17.27 -26.10
C LEU A 94 30.42 -18.35 -26.19
N ALA A 95 30.53 -19.40 -25.38
CA ALA A 95 29.52 -20.46 -25.32
C ALA A 95 29.05 -20.67 -23.88
N GLY A 96 27.79 -21.11 -23.72
CA GLY A 96 27.15 -21.22 -22.42
C GLY A 96 26.53 -19.89 -22.00
N ASP A 97 27.10 -19.26 -20.97
CA ASP A 97 26.56 -18.04 -20.37
C ASP A 97 26.72 -16.79 -21.25
N LEU A 98 27.75 -16.79 -22.11
CA LEU A 98 28.07 -15.70 -23.06
C LEU A 98 27.80 -16.17 -24.49
N SER A 99 27.36 -15.27 -25.37
CA SER A 99 27.26 -15.49 -26.82
C SER A 99 27.42 -14.16 -27.59
N GLY A 100 27.12 -14.14 -28.90
CA GLY A 100 27.27 -12.96 -29.75
C GLY A 100 28.65 -12.88 -30.39
N THR A 101 29.14 -11.67 -30.62
CA THR A 101 30.48 -11.40 -31.19
C THR A 101 31.24 -10.41 -30.31
N ALA A 102 32.52 -10.21 -30.58
CA ALA A 102 33.32 -9.20 -29.88
C ALA A 102 32.72 -7.78 -29.95
N ALA A 103 32.12 -7.41 -31.09
CA ALA A 103 31.49 -6.10 -31.27
C ALA A 103 30.11 -5.96 -30.60
N SER A 104 29.42 -7.09 -30.36
CA SER A 104 28.08 -7.12 -29.75
C SER A 104 27.93 -8.38 -28.91
N PRO A 105 28.49 -8.39 -27.68
CA PRO A 105 28.37 -9.53 -26.79
C PRO A 105 26.94 -9.61 -26.23
N THR A 106 26.47 -10.83 -26.00
CA THR A 106 25.17 -11.06 -25.34
C THR A 106 25.28 -12.09 -24.23
N VAL A 107 24.32 -12.04 -23.31
CA VAL A 107 24.12 -13.02 -22.24
C VAL A 107 22.74 -13.66 -22.45
N PRO A 108 22.63 -14.73 -23.26
CA PRO A 108 21.32 -15.30 -23.62
C PRO A 108 20.45 -15.67 -22.42
N GLY A 109 21.08 -16.10 -21.31
CA GLY A 109 20.38 -16.42 -20.06
C GLY A 109 19.60 -15.24 -19.46
N LEU A 110 19.94 -13.99 -19.80
CA LEU A 110 19.23 -12.80 -19.35
C LEU A 110 17.89 -12.58 -20.08
N ALA A 111 17.75 -13.10 -21.31
CA ALA A 111 16.51 -12.96 -22.09
C ALA A 111 15.30 -13.62 -21.41
N ASN A 112 15.54 -14.61 -20.55
CA ASN A 112 14.50 -15.33 -19.81
C ASN A 112 14.24 -14.74 -18.41
N LYS A 113 14.97 -13.69 -18.01
CA LYS A 113 14.77 -13.04 -16.72
C LYS A 113 13.72 -11.94 -16.84
N GLU A 114 13.12 -11.60 -15.70
CA GLU A 114 12.19 -10.48 -15.62
C GLU A 114 12.92 -9.17 -15.96
N PRO A 115 12.34 -8.29 -16.80
CA PRO A 115 12.91 -6.96 -17.04
C PRO A 115 13.00 -6.13 -15.77
N SER A 116 13.81 -5.08 -15.82
CA SER A 116 13.83 -4.08 -14.75
C SER A 116 12.43 -3.44 -14.61
N ILE A 117 11.95 -3.31 -13.37
CA ILE A 117 10.68 -2.64 -13.09
C ILE A 117 10.95 -1.14 -13.07
N SER A 118 10.38 -0.41 -14.03
CA SER A 118 10.42 1.06 -14.03
C SER A 118 9.79 1.60 -12.74
N ALA A 119 10.42 2.59 -12.11
CA ALA A 119 9.90 3.19 -10.88
C ALA A 119 8.51 3.83 -11.11
N GLY A 120 7.57 3.51 -10.23
CA GLY A 120 6.26 4.16 -10.16
C GLY A 120 6.27 5.42 -9.28
N THR A 121 5.08 5.96 -9.06
CA THR A 121 4.84 7.05 -8.09
C THR A 121 4.41 6.49 -6.74
N ALA A 122 4.44 7.32 -5.70
CA ALA A 122 3.95 6.96 -4.36
C ALA A 122 2.45 6.58 -4.32
N SER A 123 1.67 6.99 -5.33
CA SER A 123 0.24 6.70 -5.46
C SER A 123 -0.03 5.46 -6.33
N GLN A 124 0.95 4.59 -6.53
CA GLN A 124 0.81 3.41 -7.38
C GLN A 124 1.33 2.14 -6.69
N TYR A 125 0.78 1.01 -7.09
CA TYR A 125 1.26 -0.33 -6.75
C TYR A 125 1.49 -1.16 -8.01
N TYR A 126 2.41 -2.10 -7.93
CA TYR A 126 2.76 -2.98 -9.04
C TYR A 126 1.99 -4.30 -8.94
N ARG A 127 1.31 -4.72 -10.02
CA ARG A 127 0.56 -5.98 -10.06
C ARG A 127 1.36 -7.12 -10.68
N GLY A 128 0.90 -8.35 -10.46
CA GLY A 128 1.47 -9.55 -11.07
C GLY A 128 1.36 -9.60 -12.60
N ASP A 129 0.46 -8.81 -13.19
CA ASP A 129 0.37 -8.60 -14.65
C ASP A 129 1.43 -7.62 -15.20
N LYS A 130 2.33 -7.15 -14.32
CA LYS A 130 3.46 -6.27 -14.62
C LYS A 130 3.06 -4.84 -15.00
N THR A 131 1.86 -4.41 -14.59
CA THR A 131 1.39 -3.05 -14.79
C THR A 131 1.35 -2.26 -13.49
N TRP A 132 1.69 -0.97 -13.58
CA TRP A 132 1.45 -0.02 -12.49
C TRP A 132 -0.03 0.35 -12.44
N GLN A 133 -0.58 0.36 -11.24
CA GLN A 133 -1.99 0.66 -10.98
C GLN A 133 -2.11 1.70 -9.88
N THR A 134 -3.12 2.56 -9.95
CA THR A 134 -3.36 3.59 -8.95
C THR A 134 -3.75 2.97 -7.60
N LEU A 135 -3.12 3.42 -6.53
CA LEU A 135 -3.45 3.08 -5.16
C LEU A 135 -4.57 4.00 -4.66
N ASP A 136 -5.82 3.57 -4.81
CA ASP A 136 -7.00 4.28 -4.32
C ASP A 136 -7.90 3.36 -3.45
N LYS A 137 -9.00 3.89 -2.91
CA LYS A 137 -9.94 3.11 -2.09
C LYS A 137 -10.63 1.98 -2.86
N ASN A 138 -10.71 2.08 -4.19
CA ASN A 138 -11.31 1.04 -5.01
C ASN A 138 -10.34 -0.14 -5.18
N ALA A 139 -9.03 0.10 -5.20
CA ALA A 139 -8.00 -0.92 -5.27
C ALA A 139 -8.06 -1.94 -4.10
N VAL A 140 -8.63 -1.53 -2.96
CA VAL A 140 -8.83 -2.37 -1.76
C VAL A 140 -10.30 -2.68 -1.47
N ALA A 141 -11.20 -2.44 -2.43
CA ALA A 141 -12.65 -2.66 -2.30
C ALA A 141 -13.32 -1.89 -1.14
N LEU A 142 -12.76 -0.74 -0.74
CA LEU A 142 -13.31 0.17 0.27
C LEU A 142 -14.00 1.39 -0.37
N ALA A 143 -14.66 1.18 -1.51
CA ALA A 143 -15.24 2.28 -2.29
C ALA A 143 -16.32 3.09 -1.53
N ASN A 144 -16.95 2.49 -0.51
CA ASN A 144 -17.96 3.13 0.33
C ASN A 144 -17.39 3.80 1.58
N VAL A 145 -16.07 3.69 1.81
CA VAL A 145 -15.42 4.31 2.96
C VAL A 145 -14.98 5.70 2.57
N ASP A 146 -15.63 6.71 3.15
CA ASP A 146 -15.21 8.10 3.06
C ASP A 146 -14.46 8.52 4.33
N ASN A 147 -13.31 9.18 4.16
CA ASN A 147 -12.59 9.80 5.26
C ASN A 147 -13.24 11.14 5.60
N THR A 148 -14.34 11.09 6.33
CA THR A 148 -15.00 12.25 6.90
C THR A 148 -14.37 12.54 8.27
N SER A 149 -13.97 13.79 8.51
CA SER A 149 -13.47 14.19 9.84
C SER A 149 -14.56 14.00 10.89
N ASP A 150 -14.18 13.76 12.14
CA ASP A 150 -15.16 13.51 13.21
C ASP A 150 -16.22 14.62 13.32
N ALA A 151 -15.85 15.87 13.03
CA ALA A 151 -16.73 17.03 13.06
C ALA A 151 -17.82 17.03 11.96
N THR A 152 -17.59 16.36 10.83
CA THR A 152 -18.53 16.33 9.69
C THR A 152 -19.23 14.99 9.52
N LYS A 153 -19.00 14.03 10.42
CA LYS A 153 -19.70 12.74 10.40
C LYS A 153 -21.21 12.96 10.56
N PRO A 154 -22.05 12.40 9.66
CA PRO A 154 -23.49 12.56 9.76
C PRO A 154 -24.02 11.86 11.01
N LEU A 155 -24.95 12.52 11.70
CA LEU A 155 -25.71 11.89 12.77
C LEU A 155 -26.69 10.88 12.16
N SER A 156 -26.79 9.68 12.73
CA SER A 156 -27.77 8.71 12.26
C SER A 156 -29.19 9.22 12.47
N SER A 157 -30.13 8.83 11.60
CA SER A 157 -31.54 9.21 11.75
C SER A 157 -32.10 8.81 13.12
N ALA A 158 -31.72 7.64 13.62
CA ALA A 158 -32.12 7.17 14.95
C ALA A 158 -31.60 8.08 16.08
N ALA A 159 -30.34 8.52 16.00
CA ALA A 159 -29.78 9.43 16.98
C ALA A 159 -30.43 10.82 16.90
N GLN A 160 -30.73 11.32 15.69
CA GLN A 160 -31.45 12.58 15.52
C GLN A 160 -32.86 12.51 16.10
N THR A 161 -33.61 11.42 15.84
CA THR A 161 -34.94 11.21 16.41
C THR A 161 -34.89 11.17 17.94
N ALA A 162 -33.90 10.48 18.52
CA ALA A 162 -33.73 10.42 19.97
C ALA A 162 -33.42 11.78 20.59
N LEU A 163 -32.61 12.62 19.93
CA LEU A 163 -32.33 13.99 20.34
C LEU A 163 -33.57 14.89 20.27
N ASN A 164 -34.33 14.79 19.18
CA ASN A 164 -35.56 15.58 18.99
C ASN A 164 -36.64 15.28 20.05
N ALA A 165 -36.61 14.09 20.66
CA ALA A 165 -37.54 13.71 21.73
C ALA A 165 -37.13 14.22 23.12
N LYS A 166 -35.93 14.82 23.27
CA LYS A 166 -35.49 15.39 24.54
C LYS A 166 -36.07 16.80 24.71
N GLN A 167 -36.43 17.13 25.95
CA GLN A 167 -36.83 18.48 26.32
C GLN A 167 -35.62 19.42 26.28
N SER A 168 -35.75 20.59 25.64
CA SER A 168 -34.65 21.56 25.51
C SER A 168 -34.47 22.33 26.80
N THR A 169 -33.27 22.33 27.39
CA THR A 169 -33.00 23.05 28.66
C THR A 169 -33.33 24.53 28.61
N SER A 170 -33.26 25.15 27.43
CA SER A 170 -33.65 26.54 27.17
C SER A 170 -35.14 26.82 27.36
N GLU A 171 -36.01 25.81 27.30
CA GLU A 171 -37.46 25.95 27.45
C GLU A 171 -37.92 25.75 28.91
N LYS A 172 -37.03 25.31 29.80
CA LYS A 172 -37.36 25.02 31.20
C LYS A 172 -37.64 26.31 31.97
N GLY A 173 -38.87 26.43 32.47
CA GLY A 173 -39.33 27.57 33.26
C GLY A 173 -39.45 28.89 32.49
N GLN A 174 -39.38 28.84 31.16
CA GLN A 174 -39.61 29.99 30.29
C GLN A 174 -41.09 30.15 29.93
N LEU A 175 -41.48 31.37 29.53
CA LEU A 175 -42.81 31.63 28.96
C LEU A 175 -43.00 30.80 27.68
N ASN A 176 -44.18 30.18 27.52
CA ASN A 176 -44.49 29.22 26.46
C ASN A 176 -43.62 27.94 26.44
N GLY A 177 -42.83 27.70 27.50
CA GLY A 177 -42.07 26.48 27.71
C GLY A 177 -42.79 25.49 28.64
N TYR A 178 -42.02 24.69 29.36
CA TYR A 178 -42.53 23.75 30.35
C TYR A 178 -42.14 24.16 31.77
N ALA A 179 -43.01 23.82 32.76
CA ALA A 179 -42.79 24.17 34.15
C ALA A 179 -41.52 23.51 34.73
N SER A 180 -40.82 24.22 35.61
CA SER A 180 -39.74 23.62 36.39
C SER A 180 -40.27 23.01 37.69
N LEU A 181 -39.47 22.14 38.32
CA LEU A 181 -39.73 21.67 39.68
C LEU A 181 -38.70 22.28 40.63
N ASP A 182 -39.13 22.65 41.83
CA ASP A 182 -38.27 23.04 42.93
C ASP A 182 -37.61 21.82 43.61
N SER A 183 -36.82 22.06 44.66
CA SER A 183 -36.13 21.00 45.43
C SER A 183 -37.08 20.02 46.13
N SER A 184 -38.36 20.37 46.27
CA SER A 184 -39.40 19.50 46.82
C SER A 184 -40.20 18.77 45.72
N GLY A 185 -39.83 18.95 44.44
CA GLY A 185 -40.51 18.34 43.30
C GLY A 185 -41.83 19.01 42.93
N LYS A 186 -42.06 20.26 43.36
CA LYS A 186 -43.29 21.02 43.07
C LYS A 186 -43.04 22.12 42.05
N VAL A 187 -44.08 22.51 41.31
CA VAL A 187 -44.01 23.68 40.43
C VAL A 187 -43.90 24.94 41.31
N PRO A 188 -42.86 25.79 41.14
CA PRO A 188 -42.71 27.02 41.90
C PRO A 188 -43.93 27.94 41.78
N SER A 189 -44.35 28.56 42.87
CA SER A 189 -45.54 29.44 42.90
C SER A 189 -45.47 30.61 41.92
N GLY A 190 -44.27 31.09 41.58
CA GLY A 190 -44.06 32.13 40.56
C GLY A 190 -44.34 31.68 39.11
N GLN A 191 -44.52 30.39 38.84
CA GLN A 191 -44.93 29.85 37.54
C GLN A 191 -46.43 29.53 37.48
N LEU A 192 -47.14 29.71 38.59
CA LEU A 192 -48.58 29.55 38.65
C LEU A 192 -49.24 30.93 38.47
N PRO A 193 -50.41 31.01 37.81
CA PRO A 193 -51.21 32.22 37.87
C PRO A 193 -51.46 32.58 39.33
N THR A 194 -51.37 33.86 39.68
CA THR A 194 -51.87 34.34 40.96
C THR A 194 -53.34 33.95 41.03
N ALA A 195 -53.66 32.91 41.81
CA ALA A 195 -55.05 32.53 42.03
C ALA A 195 -55.73 33.77 42.60
N ALA A 196 -56.69 34.33 41.85
CA ALA A 196 -57.66 35.22 42.46
C ALA A 196 -58.31 34.38 43.55
N ALA A 197 -57.92 34.61 44.79
CA ALA A 197 -58.53 33.95 45.91
C ALA A 197 -60.03 34.24 45.80
N LEU A 198 -60.82 33.24 45.42
CA LEU A 198 -62.22 33.19 45.81
C LEU A 198 -62.22 32.82 47.29
N THR A 199 -61.64 33.69 48.12
CA THR A 199 -61.80 33.62 49.55
C THR A 199 -63.26 33.97 49.81
N ILE A 200 -64.06 32.97 50.13
CA ILE A 200 -65.33 33.16 50.83
C ILE A 200 -64.99 33.58 52.26
N GLU A 201 -64.30 34.73 52.45
CA GLU A 201 -63.77 35.12 53.76
C GLU A 201 -64.62 36.16 54.49
N MET A 202 -65.55 36.86 53.85
CA MET A 202 -66.41 37.81 54.56
C MET A 202 -67.83 37.79 54.02
N LEU A 203 -68.57 36.73 54.34
CA LEU A 203 -70.01 36.81 54.37
C LEU A 203 -70.45 37.14 55.81
N PRO A 204 -70.97 38.35 56.10
CA PRO A 204 -71.43 38.70 57.44
C PRO A 204 -72.55 37.74 57.90
N ALA A 205 -72.72 37.59 59.22
CA ALA A 205 -73.80 36.79 59.79
C ALA A 205 -75.16 37.24 59.19
N GLY A 206 -75.92 36.29 58.62
CA GLY A 206 -77.15 36.57 57.88
C GLY A 206 -77.01 36.54 56.35
N SER A 207 -75.79 36.34 55.83
CA SER A 207 -75.57 36.14 54.40
C SER A 207 -76.24 34.86 53.90
N THR A 208 -76.98 34.96 52.80
CA THR A 208 -77.68 33.83 52.20
C THR A 208 -76.90 33.35 50.98
N ILE A 209 -76.43 32.10 50.99
CA ILE A 209 -75.86 31.45 49.82
C ILE A 209 -77.02 30.83 49.04
N THR A 210 -77.33 31.41 47.87
CA THR A 210 -78.43 30.94 47.03
C THR A 210 -77.91 29.92 46.04
N VAL A 211 -78.22 28.64 46.24
CA VAL A 211 -77.98 27.61 45.22
C VAL A 211 -79.16 27.62 44.26
N GLN A 212 -79.01 28.26 43.09
CA GLN A 212 -80.04 28.21 42.05
C GLN A 212 -79.97 26.86 41.32
N LYS A 213 -81.00 26.03 41.49
CA LYS A 213 -81.22 24.84 40.65
C LYS A 213 -82.11 25.23 39.47
N ALA A 214 -81.72 24.89 38.25
CA ALA A 214 -82.62 24.92 37.10
C ALA A 214 -83.58 23.72 37.17
N GLY A 215 -84.88 23.96 37.39
CA GLY A 215 -85.93 22.94 37.35
C GLY A 215 -86.70 22.74 38.66
N SER A 216 -87.77 21.94 38.61
CA SER A 216 -88.66 21.70 39.76
C SER A 216 -87.96 20.93 40.89
N TRP A 217 -88.29 21.30 42.13
CA TRP A 217 -87.88 20.58 43.33
C TRP A 217 -88.48 19.17 43.35
N PRO A 218 -87.75 18.14 43.82
CA PRO A 218 -88.33 16.81 44.04
C PRO A 218 -89.44 16.88 45.11
N ALA A 219 -90.41 15.97 45.02
CA ALA A 219 -91.52 15.88 45.97
C ALA A 219 -91.03 15.76 47.43
N ARG A 220 -91.75 16.37 48.37
CA ARG A 220 -91.42 16.32 49.81
C ARG A 220 -91.24 14.86 50.26
N PRO A 221 -90.08 14.47 50.81
CA PRO A 221 -89.88 13.13 51.34
C PRO A 221 -90.89 12.83 52.45
N THR A 222 -91.49 11.64 52.43
CA THR A 222 -92.37 11.15 53.50
C THR A 222 -91.55 11.01 54.79
N ALA A 223 -92.06 11.58 55.89
CA ALA A 223 -91.32 11.78 57.14
C ALA A 223 -90.66 10.49 57.66
N ARG A 224 -89.34 10.51 57.88
CA ARG A 224 -88.69 9.65 58.88
C ARG A 224 -88.66 10.41 60.21
N ALA A 225 -88.89 9.71 61.32
CA ALA A 225 -89.11 10.32 62.63
C ALA A 225 -87.87 11.02 63.23
N ASP A 226 -86.71 10.90 62.58
CA ASP A 226 -85.39 11.34 63.04
C ASP A 226 -84.89 12.64 62.38
N ILE A 227 -85.61 13.21 61.40
CA ILE A 227 -85.20 14.45 60.71
C ILE A 227 -86.40 15.39 60.51
N THR A 228 -86.33 16.60 61.10
CA THR A 228 -87.32 17.66 60.84
C THR A 228 -86.82 18.59 59.74
N VAL A 229 -87.29 18.42 58.51
CA VAL A 229 -87.03 19.38 57.42
C VAL A 229 -88.15 20.43 57.41
N GLN A 230 -87.85 21.64 57.88
CA GLN A 230 -88.79 22.76 57.80
C GLN A 230 -88.66 23.49 56.46
N TRP A 231 -89.61 23.27 55.57
CA TRP A 231 -89.77 24.09 54.37
C TRP A 231 -90.46 25.40 54.78
N LYS A 232 -89.78 26.54 54.70
CA LYS A 232 -90.39 27.87 54.90
C LYS A 232 -90.53 28.60 53.57
N GLY A 233 -91.76 28.99 53.23
CA GLY A 233 -92.13 29.69 51.99
C GLY A 233 -93.16 28.91 51.16
N VAL A 234 -93.95 29.63 50.36
CA VAL A 234 -94.87 29.06 49.35
C VAL A 234 -94.06 28.84 48.07
N ASP A 235 -94.27 27.74 47.35
CA ASP A 235 -93.67 27.50 46.03
C ASP A 235 -93.91 28.70 45.09
N PRO A 236 -92.94 29.09 44.23
CA PRO A 236 -91.85 28.26 43.70
C PRO A 236 -90.43 28.54 44.27
N SER A 237 -90.29 29.27 45.37
CA SER A 237 -88.96 29.67 45.89
C SER A 237 -88.69 29.20 47.33
N PRO A 238 -88.68 27.89 47.62
CA PRO A 238 -88.24 27.42 48.93
C PRO A 238 -86.71 27.56 49.08
N ALA A 239 -86.28 28.23 50.16
CA ALA A 239 -84.89 28.23 50.57
C ALA A 239 -84.63 27.05 51.54
N ILE A 240 -83.54 26.31 51.31
CA ILE A 240 -83.03 25.37 52.30
C ILE A 240 -82.16 26.17 53.26
N VAL A 241 -82.67 26.39 54.48
CA VAL A 241 -81.89 26.98 55.57
C VAL A 241 -81.35 25.85 56.44
N VAL A 242 -80.04 25.65 56.43
CA VAL A 242 -79.36 24.79 57.41
C VAL A 242 -78.87 25.71 58.53
N SER A 243 -79.48 25.62 59.71
CA SER A 243 -79.03 26.35 60.89
C SER A 243 -78.59 25.39 61.99
N GLY A 244 -77.44 25.69 62.60
CA GLY A 244 -76.98 25.07 63.84
C GLY A 244 -76.81 26.14 64.92
N THR A 245 -77.23 25.87 66.14
CA THR A 245 -76.99 26.76 67.29
C THR A 245 -75.68 26.38 67.96
N GLY A 246 -74.58 27.07 67.57
CA GLY A 246 -73.30 27.04 68.29
C GLY A 246 -72.08 26.76 67.41
N GLY A 247 -71.26 27.79 67.15
CA GLY A 247 -69.94 27.66 66.49
C GLY A 247 -69.97 27.67 64.96
N MET A 248 -68.81 27.96 64.34
CA MET A 248 -68.59 27.89 62.88
C MET A 248 -69.01 26.52 62.35
N LEU A 249 -69.81 26.51 61.28
CA LEU A 249 -70.28 25.30 60.63
C LEU A 249 -69.14 24.73 59.76
N ASP A 250 -68.23 23.97 60.36
CA ASP A 250 -67.25 23.19 59.60
C ASP A 250 -67.91 21.95 58.99
N ASN A 251 -67.72 21.76 57.68
CA ASN A 251 -68.13 20.61 56.87
C ASN A 251 -69.65 20.32 56.79
N VAL A 252 -70.42 21.25 56.23
CA VAL A 252 -71.80 20.97 55.79
C VAL A 252 -71.79 20.36 54.38
N ASP A 253 -71.77 19.03 54.28
CA ASP A 253 -71.91 18.30 53.02
C ASP A 253 -73.40 18.17 52.66
N VAL A 254 -73.92 19.07 51.82
CA VAL A 254 -75.30 19.00 51.32
C VAL A 254 -75.34 18.10 50.08
N ARG A 255 -75.55 16.80 50.29
CA ARG A 255 -75.78 15.86 49.18
C ARG A 255 -77.26 15.71 48.88
N LEU A 256 -77.66 16.16 47.69
CA LEU A 256 -78.95 15.80 47.08
C LEU A 256 -78.86 14.33 46.66
N VAL A 257 -79.30 13.41 47.52
CA VAL A 257 -79.44 12.01 47.14
C VAL A 257 -80.72 11.88 46.31
N THR A 258 -80.59 11.49 45.04
CA THR A 258 -81.74 11.05 44.24
C THR A 258 -82.27 9.74 44.80
N PRO A 259 -83.59 9.59 45.05
CA PRO A 259 -84.15 8.28 45.35
C PRO A 259 -83.94 7.35 44.15
N VAL A 260 -83.65 6.08 44.43
CA VAL A 260 -83.44 5.01 43.44
C VAL A 260 -84.69 4.78 42.60
#